data_AF-A0A353U356-F1
#
_entry.id   AF-A0A353U356-F1
#
_cell.length_a   1.000
_cell.length_b   1.000
_cell.length_c   1.000
_cell.angle_alpha   90.00
_cell.angle_beta   90.00
_cell.angle_gamma   90.00
#
_symmetry.space_group_name_H-M   'P 1'
#
loop_
_entity.id
_entity.type
_entity.pdbx_description
1 polymer ?
#
loop_
_entity_poly.entity_id
_entity_poly.type
_entity_poly.pdbx_seq_one_letter_code
_entity_poly.pdbx_strand_id
1 'polypeptide(L)'
;RKVIIGGGKVDKELNALLQDMPFEAFETYGMTETLSHIALRRINGPARQEAFYPLEGVVLDKDARGCLSVYAEGITDKTLTTNDIAEFRSDGSFNIIGRIDNVIN
;
A
#
# COMPACT_ATOMS: atom_id res chain seq x y z
N ARG A 1 -10.12 -10.67 -15.89
CA ARG A 1 -10.20 -11.28 -14.53
C ARG A 1 -9.24 -10.49 -13.64
N LYS A 2 -9.58 -10.24 -12.37
CA LYS A 2 -8.75 -9.47 -11.43
C LYS A 2 -8.45 -10.33 -10.21
N VAL A 3 -7.21 -10.26 -9.72
CA VAL A 3 -6.71 -11.03 -8.57
C VAL A 3 -6.08 -10.07 -7.57
N ILE A 4 -6.42 -10.21 -6.30
CA ILE A 4 -5.80 -9.48 -5.19
C ILE A 4 -4.78 -10.40 -4.52
N ILE A 5 -3.58 -9.88 -4.32
CA ILE A 5 -2.50 -10.52 -3.59
C ILE A 5 -2.29 -9.72 -2.30
N GLY A 6 -2.63 -10.33 -1.18
CA GLY A 6 -2.48 -9.75 0.16
C GLY A 6 -1.62 -10.65 1.05
N GLY A 7 -1.40 -10.21 2.29
CA GLY A 7 -0.75 -11.02 3.34
C GLY A 7 0.79 -10.98 3.37
N GLY A 8 1.43 -10.29 2.42
CA GLY A 8 2.88 -10.12 2.42
C GLY A 8 3.41 -9.48 1.15
N LYS A 9 4.68 -9.09 1.18
CA LYS A 9 5.38 -8.56 0.00
C LYS A 9 5.48 -9.67 -1.05
N VAL A 10 5.13 -9.34 -2.29
CA VAL A 10 5.35 -10.22 -3.44
C VAL A 10 6.85 -10.40 -3.66
N ASP A 11 7.36 -11.62 -3.54
CA ASP A 11 8.75 -11.92 -3.82
C ASP A 11 9.09 -11.80 -5.32
N LYS A 12 10.38 -11.82 -5.66
CA LYS A 12 10.83 -11.60 -7.03
C LYS A 12 10.37 -12.69 -7.99
N GLU A 13 10.29 -13.93 -7.53
CA GLU A 13 9.93 -15.09 -8.36
C GLU A 13 8.45 -15.03 -8.71
N LEU A 14 7.58 -14.81 -7.71
CA LEU A 14 6.16 -14.61 -7.92
C LEU A 14 5.90 -13.37 -8.78
N ASN A 15 6.62 -12.26 -8.55
CA ASN A 15 6.45 -11.06 -9.37
C ASN A 15 6.76 -11.32 -10.85
N ALA A 16 7.83 -12.07 -11.14
CA ALA A 16 8.20 -12.45 -12.49
C ALA A 16 7.11 -13.32 -13.16
N LEU A 17 6.62 -14.34 -12.44
CA LEU A 17 5.55 -15.21 -12.94
C LEU A 17 4.26 -14.44 -13.25
N LEU A 18 3.94 -13.40 -12.47
CA LEU A 18 2.74 -12.62 -12.64
C LEU A 18 2.75 -11.74 -13.89
N GLN A 19 3.92 -11.38 -14.44
CA GLN A 19 4.01 -10.44 -15.57
C GLN A 19 3.30 -10.96 -16.83
N ASP A 20 3.37 -12.26 -17.08
CA ASP A 20 2.83 -12.89 -18.29
C ASP A 20 1.40 -13.46 -18.10
N MET A 21 0.81 -13.26 -16.92
CA MET A 21 -0.51 -13.80 -16.61
C MET A 21 -1.63 -13.04 -17.35
N PRO A 22 -2.67 -13.73 -17.87
CA PRO A 22 -3.76 -13.12 -18.63
C PRO A 22 -4.78 -12.37 -17.75
N PHE A 23 -4.44 -12.10 -16.48
CA PHE A 23 -5.29 -11.41 -15.52
C PHE A 23 -4.55 -10.26 -14.86
N GLU A 24 -5.30 -9.32 -14.28
CA GLU A 24 -4.73 -8.19 -13.58
C GLU A 24 -4.46 -8.57 -12.11
N ALA A 25 -3.20 -8.48 -11.69
CA ALA A 25 -2.78 -8.75 -10.33
C ALA A 25 -2.58 -7.42 -9.58
N PHE A 26 -3.20 -7.32 -8.40
CA PHE A 26 -3.12 -6.15 -7.55
C PHE A 26 -2.55 -6.54 -6.18
N GLU A 27 -1.59 -5.77 -5.69
CA GLU A 27 -1.13 -5.85 -4.31
C GLU A 27 -1.86 -4.78 -3.50
N THR A 28 -2.39 -5.17 -2.34
CA THR A 28 -3.09 -4.26 -1.44
C THR A 28 -2.24 -3.92 -0.24
N TYR A 29 -2.24 -2.66 0.16
CA TYR A 29 -1.74 -2.23 1.45
C TYR A 29 -2.93 -2.08 2.42
N GLY A 30 -2.81 -2.76 3.55
CA GLY A 30 -3.77 -2.76 4.65
C GLY A 30 -3.10 -3.38 5.86
N MET A 31 -3.52 -2.95 7.03
CA MET A 31 -3.03 -3.43 8.31
C MET A 31 -4.21 -3.96 9.13
N THR A 32 -3.92 -4.71 10.20
CA THR A 32 -4.96 -5.12 11.17
C THR A 32 -5.67 -3.91 11.74
N GLU A 33 -4.90 -2.84 11.98
CA GLU A 33 -5.31 -1.57 12.53
C GLU A 33 -6.22 -0.77 11.59
N THR A 34 -6.14 -1.00 10.27
CA THR A 34 -7.02 -0.33 9.29
C THR A 34 -8.29 -1.12 8.99
N LEU A 35 -8.51 -2.27 9.64
CA LEU A 35 -9.66 -3.20 9.50
C LEU A 35 -9.93 -3.73 8.08
N SER A 36 -9.27 -3.19 7.06
CA SER A 36 -9.41 -3.50 5.64
C SER A 36 -8.21 -2.99 4.84
N HIS A 37 -8.22 -3.26 3.54
CA HIS A 37 -7.29 -2.67 2.57
C HIS A 37 -7.62 -1.20 2.36
N ILE A 38 -6.59 -0.34 2.33
CA ILE A 38 -6.75 1.11 2.21
C ILE A 38 -6.10 1.68 0.94
N ALA A 39 -5.21 0.90 0.31
CA ALA A 39 -4.56 1.27 -0.93
C ALA A 39 -4.25 0.02 -1.76
N LEU A 40 -4.08 0.19 -3.06
CA LEU A 40 -3.71 -0.89 -3.96
C LEU A 40 -2.76 -0.41 -5.05
N ARG A 41 -2.01 -1.35 -5.62
CA ARG A 41 -1.21 -1.12 -6.81
C ARG A 41 -1.30 -2.31 -7.74
N ARG A 42 -1.35 -2.07 -9.05
CA ARG A 42 -1.21 -3.11 -10.05
C ARG A 42 0.24 -3.55 -10.14
N ILE A 43 0.50 -4.85 -10.03
CA ILE A 43 1.87 -5.39 -9.99
C ILE A 43 2.29 -6.10 -11.28
N ASN A 44 1.38 -6.26 -12.26
CA ASN A 44 1.69 -6.96 -13.51
C ASN A 44 1.19 -6.27 -14.78
N GLY A 45 1.82 -6.65 -15.90
CA GLY A 45 1.46 -6.20 -17.24
C GLY A 45 1.85 -4.74 -17.52
N PRO A 46 1.40 -4.18 -18.66
CA PRO A 46 1.84 -2.86 -19.13
C PRO A 46 1.36 -1.70 -18.26
N ALA A 47 0.32 -1.90 -17.46
CA ALA A 47 -0.23 -0.90 -16.55
C ALA A 47 0.26 -1.09 -15.10
N ARG A 48 1.41 -1.76 -14.91
CA ARG A 48 2.04 -1.91 -13.60
C ARG A 48 2.30 -0.54 -12.97
N GLN A 49 2.04 -0.45 -11.68
CA GLN A 49 2.26 0.73 -10.85
C GLN A 49 3.43 0.46 -9.90
N GLU A 50 4.30 1.45 -9.75
CA GLU A 50 5.38 1.38 -8.76
C GLU A 50 4.88 1.71 -7.35
N ALA A 51 3.87 2.59 -7.27
CA ALA A 51 3.31 3.17 -6.06
C ALA A 51 1.97 2.54 -5.66
N PHE A 52 1.63 2.60 -4.38
CA PHE A 52 0.29 2.38 -3.89
C PHE A 52 -0.58 3.62 -4.08
N TYR A 53 -1.81 3.41 -4.56
CA TYR A 53 -2.83 4.44 -4.68
C TYR A 53 -3.89 4.24 -3.59
N PRO A 54 -4.26 5.31 -2.85
CA PRO A 54 -5.34 5.22 -1.87
C PRO A 54 -6.66 4.85 -2.55
N LEU A 55 -7.50 4.10 -1.84
CA LEU A 55 -8.87 3.86 -2.24
C LEU A 55 -9.72 5.13 -2.09
N GLU A 56 -10.87 5.15 -2.76
CA GLU A 56 -11.83 6.25 -2.64
C GLU A 56 -12.26 6.41 -1.16
N GLY A 57 -12.27 7.66 -0.68
CA GLY A 57 -12.57 7.97 0.72
C GLY A 57 -11.42 7.78 1.70
N VAL A 58 -10.24 7.29 1.26
CA VAL A 58 -9.04 7.21 2.08
C VAL A 58 -8.20 8.47 1.93
N VAL A 59 -8.00 9.17 3.04
CA VAL A 59 -7.10 10.31 3.17
C VAL A 59 -5.80 9.84 3.81
N LEU A 60 -4.69 10.14 3.14
CA LEU A 60 -3.34 9.79 3.60
C LEU A 60 -2.56 11.06 3.93
N ASP A 61 -1.80 11.01 5.00
CA ASP A 61 -0.87 12.05 5.41
C ASP A 61 0.39 11.44 6.05
N LYS A 62 1.34 12.26 6.47
CA LYS A 62 2.52 11.86 7.25
C LYS A 62 2.52 12.56 8.60
N ASP A 63 2.95 11.84 9.62
CA ASP A 63 3.27 12.45 10.90
C ASP A 63 4.66 13.12 10.88
N ALA A 64 5.03 13.73 12.01
CA ALA A 64 6.34 14.39 12.18
C ALA A 64 7.54 13.42 12.08
N ARG A 65 7.33 12.10 12.16
CA ARG A 65 8.35 11.06 12.03
C ARG A 65 8.47 10.57 10.58
N GLY A 66 7.61 11.04 9.68
CA GLY A 66 7.51 10.54 8.30
C GLY A 66 6.75 9.23 8.18
N CYS A 67 6.05 8.80 9.23
CA CYS A 67 5.20 7.62 9.20
C CYS A 67 3.84 7.94 8.58
N LEU A 68 3.28 6.96 7.87
CA LEU A 68 1.97 7.07 7.24
C LEU A 68 0.90 7.31 8.30
N SER A 69 0.01 8.25 8.03
CA SER A 69 -1.22 8.49 8.77
C SER A 69 -2.40 8.32 7.84
N VAL A 70 -3.43 7.62 8.29
CA VAL A 70 -4.58 7.19 7.50
C VAL A 70 -5.85 7.67 8.17
N TYR A 71 -6.74 8.26 7.40
CA TYR A 71 -8.12 8.50 7.80
C TYR A 71 -9.04 8.01 6.70
N ALA A 72 -10.02 7.20 7.05
CA ALA A 72 -11.05 6.76 6.12
C ALA A 72 -12.41 6.83 6.80
N GLU A 73 -13.30 7.65 6.24
CA GLU A 73 -14.65 7.82 6.76
C GLU A 73 -15.39 6.47 6.74
N GLY A 74 -15.99 6.09 7.87
CA GLY A 74 -16.68 4.80 8.01
C GLY A 74 -15.78 3.58 8.28
N ILE A 75 -14.45 3.75 8.29
CA ILE A 75 -13.50 2.69 8.70
C ILE A 75 -12.81 3.07 10.01
N THR A 76 -12.36 4.32 10.13
CA THR A 76 -11.63 4.81 11.30
C THR A 76 -12.31 6.06 11.87
N ASP A 77 -12.62 6.06 13.17
CA ASP A 77 -13.21 7.23 13.85
C ASP A 77 -12.23 8.42 13.96
N LYS A 78 -10.93 8.14 13.91
CA LYS A 78 -9.83 9.11 14.02
C LYS A 78 -8.71 8.73 13.07
N THR A 79 -7.88 9.70 12.72
CA THR A 79 -6.64 9.44 11.98
C THR A 79 -5.79 8.43 12.73
N LEU A 80 -5.46 7.33 12.05
CA LEU A 80 -4.62 6.27 12.54
C LEU A 80 -3.20 6.47 12.01
N THR A 81 -2.25 6.66 12.92
CA THR A 81 -0.83 6.74 12.58
C THR A 81 -0.21 5.35 12.63
N THR A 82 0.47 4.98 11.55
CA THR A 82 1.18 3.71 11.44
C THR A 82 2.64 3.88 11.88
N ASN A 83 3.39 2.77 11.92
CA ASN A 83 4.85 2.79 12.07
C ASN A 83 5.58 2.60 10.73
N ASP A 84 4.85 2.61 9.62
CA ASP A 84 5.41 2.48 8.28
C ASP A 84 5.85 3.86 7.78
N ILE A 85 7.14 4.00 7.50
CA ILE A 85 7.71 5.21 6.89
C ILE A 85 7.26 5.24 5.42
N ALA A 86 6.62 6.33 5.02
CA ALA A 86 6.06 6.48 3.69
C ALA A 86 6.64 7.68 2.92
N GLU A 87 6.75 7.53 1.61
CA GLU A 87 7.11 8.60 0.69
C GLU A 87 5.96 8.85 -0.29
N PHE A 88 5.39 10.06 -0.24
CA PHE A 88 4.34 10.50 -1.16
C PHE A 88 4.94 11.02 -2.46
N ARG A 89 4.27 10.68 -3.56
CA ARG A 89 4.50 11.25 -4.88
C ARG A 89 3.51 12.39 -5.13
N SER A 90 3.82 13.22 -6.13
CA SER A 90 3.02 14.39 -6.52
C SER A 90 1.60 14.05 -6.99
N ASP A 91 1.35 12.81 -7.38
CA ASP A 91 0.04 12.30 -7.83
C ASP A 91 -0.81 11.74 -6.67
N GLY A 92 -0.36 11.88 -5.42
CA GLY A 92 -1.05 11.37 -4.23
C GLY A 92 -0.81 9.88 -3.95
N SER A 93 -0.03 9.19 -4.81
CA SER A 93 0.42 7.83 -4.54
C SER A 93 1.58 7.80 -3.55
N PHE A 94 1.88 6.62 -2.99
CA PHE A 94 2.95 6.48 -2.00
C PHE A 94 3.71 5.17 -2.10
N ASN A 95 4.92 5.16 -1.54
CA ASN A 95 5.68 3.95 -1.26
C ASN A 95 5.87 3.79 0.24
N ILE A 96 5.86 2.55 0.72
CA ILE A 96 6.40 2.22 2.05
C ILE A 96 7.90 1.98 1.92
N ILE A 97 8.68 2.78 2.63
CA ILE A 97 10.15 2.72 2.64
C ILE A 97 10.65 1.70 3.65
N GLY A 98 9.93 1.54 4.75
CA GLY A 98 10.25 0.60 5.82
C GLY A 98 9.38 0.84 7.03
N ARG A 99 9.77 0.26 8.16
CA ARG A 99 9.13 0.54 9.45
C ARG A 99 10.11 1.16 10.42
N ILE A 100 9.65 2.16 11.16
CA ILE A 100 10.47 2.86 12.15
C ILE A 100 10.88 1.95 13.32
N ASP A 101 10.05 0.95 13.65
CA ASP A 101 10.33 -0.03 14.70
C ASP A 101 11.23 -1.20 14.24
N ASN A 102 11.45 -1.35 12.94
CA ASN A 102 12.39 -2.33 12.36
C ASN A 102 13.74 -1.71 11.95
N VAL A 103 14.00 -0.45 12.30
CA VAL A 103 15.34 0.14 12.16
C VAL A 103 16.23 -0.41 13.29
N ILE A 104 16.98 -1.46 13.00
CA ILE A 104 18.12 -1.86 13.84
C ILE A 104 19.18 -0.76 13.67
N ASN A 105 19.51 -0.06 14.77
CA ASN A 105 20.66 0.85 14.84
C ASN A 105 21.90 0.09 15.31
#